data_AF-A0A3G1SC09-F1
#
_entry.id   AF-A0A3G1SC09-F1
#
_cell.length_a   1.000
_cell.length_b   1.000
_cell.length_c   1.000
_cell.angle_alpha   90.00
_cell.angle_beta   90.00
_cell.angle_gamma   90.00
#
_symmetry.space_group_name_H-M   'P 1'
#
loop_
_entity.id
_entity.type
_entity.pdbx_description
1 polymer ?
#
loop_
_entity_poly.entity_id
_entity_poly.type
_entity_poly.pdbx_seq_one_letter_code
_entity_poly.pdbx_strand_id
1 'polypeptide(L)'
;MMLGVPMVLGAIVFIWPYRDVQGVGSFECGFDTKNSFPLPHSVHFFKVAVLFVIFDVEIMFLIPLTIVMHHLLSLIFIMFLLGGLLLEWYSGSVEWV
;
A
#
# COMPACT_ATOMS: atom_id res chain seq x y z
N MET A 1 49.34 29.52 -11.02
CA MET A 1 49.16 28.17 -11.60
C MET A 1 49.44 27.04 -10.61
N MET A 2 50.33 27.21 -9.62
CA MET A 2 50.76 26.15 -8.68
C MET A 2 49.76 25.75 -7.57
N LEU A 3 48.76 26.58 -7.25
CA LEU A 3 47.77 26.30 -6.18
C LEU A 3 46.45 25.67 -6.69
N GLY A 4 46.16 25.73 -7.99
CA GLY A 4 44.90 25.22 -8.55
C GLY A 4 44.86 23.70 -8.67
N VAL A 5 46.01 23.07 -8.93
CA VAL A 5 46.13 21.62 -9.12
C VAL A 5 45.77 20.81 -7.86
N PRO A 6 46.29 21.13 -6.65
CA PRO A 6 45.93 20.36 -5.46
C PRO A 6 44.46 20.52 -5.06
N MET A 7 43.84 21.68 -5.32
CA MET A 7 42.44 21.94 -5.02
C MET A 7 41.49 21.17 -5.96
N VAL A 8 41.86 21.02 -7.23
CA VAL A 8 41.12 20.21 -8.21
C VAL A 8 41.25 18.72 -7.91
N LEU A 9 42.45 18.25 -7.54
CA LEU A 9 42.65 16.85 -7.14
C LEU A 9 41.88 16.48 -5.87
N GLY A 10 41.85 17.38 -4.87
CA GLY A 10 41.03 17.19 -3.66
C GLY A 10 39.53 17.09 -3.97
N ALA A 11 39.03 17.90 -4.91
CA ALA A 11 37.63 17.84 -5.33
C ALA A 11 37.28 16.54 -6.07
N ILE A 12 38.20 16.02 -6.91
CA ILE A 12 38.02 14.75 -7.64
C ILE A 12 37.96 13.56 -6.69
N VAL A 13 38.79 13.55 -5.64
CA VAL A 13 38.77 12.50 -4.60
C VAL A 13 37.49 12.58 -3.76
N PHE A 14 36.99 13.79 -3.48
CA PHE A 14 35.75 13.98 -2.71
C PHE A 14 34.49 13.58 -3.49
N ILE A 15 34.53 13.70 -4.82
CA ILE A 15 33.44 13.31 -5.74
C ILE A 15 33.47 11.82 -6.08
N TRP A 16 34.58 11.11 -5.80
CA TRP A 16 34.64 9.67 -6.01
C TRP A 16 33.69 8.97 -5.03
N PRO A 17 32.55 8.42 -5.49
CA PRO A 17 31.68 7.69 -4.61
C PRO A 17 32.39 6.38 -4.31
N TYR A 18 32.93 6.24 -3.10
CA TYR A 18 33.30 4.94 -2.57
C TYR A 18 31.99 4.16 -2.36
N ARG A 19 31.54 3.55 -3.45
CA ARG A 19 30.32 2.77 -3.51
C ARG A 19 30.71 1.36 -3.13
N ASP A 20 30.64 1.03 -1.84
CA ASP A 20 30.49 -0.36 -1.44
C ASP A 20 29.13 -0.83 -1.98
N VAL A 21 29.14 -1.43 -3.17
CA VAL A 21 27.96 -1.98 -3.86
C VAL A 21 27.54 -3.29 -3.19
N GLN A 22 27.40 -3.27 -1.87
CA GLN A 22 26.83 -4.37 -1.08
C GLN A 22 25.73 -3.88 -0.12
N GLY A 23 25.57 -2.56 0.05
CA GLY A 23 24.63 -1.96 1.02
C GLY A 23 23.32 -1.42 0.47
N VAL A 24 22.94 -1.73 -0.78
CA VAL A 24 21.66 -1.29 -1.39
C VAL A 24 20.81 -2.44 -1.95
N GLY A 25 21.22 -3.68 -1.73
CA GLY A 25 20.40 -4.85 -2.01
C GLY A 25 19.47 -5.14 -0.84
N SER A 26 18.23 -5.54 -1.13
CA SER A 26 17.34 -6.12 -0.11
C SER A 26 18.05 -7.26 0.62
N PHE A 27 17.81 -7.38 1.93
CA PHE A 27 18.42 -8.42 2.76
C PHE A 27 17.86 -9.81 2.40
N GLU A 28 18.43 -10.47 1.39
CA GLU A 28 18.03 -11.79 0.92
C GLU A 28 19.10 -12.83 1.27
N CYS A 29 19.37 -13.04 2.56
CA CYS A 29 20.10 -14.21 3.10
C CYS A 29 21.31 -14.74 2.29
N GLY A 30 22.06 -13.90 1.56
CA GLY A 30 23.23 -14.30 0.76
C GLY A 30 22.94 -14.90 -0.63
N PHE A 31 21.74 -14.74 -1.21
CA PHE A 31 21.44 -15.19 -2.58
C PHE A 31 21.26 -14.02 -3.56
N ASP A 32 21.99 -14.04 -4.68
CA ASP A 32 21.79 -13.11 -5.80
C ASP A 32 20.44 -13.37 -6.49
N THR A 33 19.56 -12.38 -6.50
CA THR A 33 18.31 -12.44 -7.27
C THR A 33 18.59 -12.34 -8.77
N LYS A 34 18.78 -13.50 -9.42
CA LYS A 34 18.84 -13.58 -10.88
C LYS A 34 17.48 -13.53 -11.57
N ASN A 35 16.40 -13.36 -10.83
CA ASN A 35 15.07 -13.21 -11.39
C ASN A 35 14.33 -12.08 -10.67
N SER A 36 14.01 -11.03 -11.40
CA SER A 36 12.85 -10.20 -11.13
C SER A 36 11.60 -11.06 -11.36
N PHE A 37 11.31 -11.93 -10.39
CA PHE A 37 10.04 -12.64 -10.36
C PHE A 37 8.94 -11.60 -10.13
N PRO A 38 7.84 -11.61 -10.90
CA PRO A 38 6.65 -10.90 -10.46
C PRO A 38 6.28 -11.53 -9.12
N LEU A 39 6.40 -10.74 -8.04
CA LEU A 39 5.97 -11.19 -6.72
C LEU A 39 4.51 -11.65 -6.86
N PRO A 40 4.15 -12.85 -6.36
CA PRO A 40 2.77 -13.29 -6.39
C PRO A 40 1.94 -12.26 -5.61
N HIS A 41 1.14 -11.48 -6.36
CA HIS A 41 0.26 -10.51 -5.75
C HIS A 41 -0.86 -11.26 -5.06
N SER A 42 -0.87 -11.20 -3.74
CA SER A 42 -1.88 -11.81 -2.89
C SER A 42 -3.25 -11.20 -3.19
N VAL A 43 -4.07 -11.92 -3.96
CA VAL A 43 -5.47 -11.56 -4.32
C VAL A 43 -6.34 -11.25 -3.09
N HIS A 44 -5.96 -11.74 -1.91
CA HIS A 44 -6.61 -11.44 -0.65
C HIS A 44 -6.59 -9.95 -0.29
N PHE A 45 -5.42 -9.30 -0.44
CA PHE A 45 -5.27 -7.87 -0.13
C PHE A 45 -6.03 -6.99 -1.12
N PHE A 46 -6.14 -7.45 -2.37
CA PHE A 46 -6.96 -6.78 -3.38
C PHE A 46 -8.45 -6.78 -3.00
N LYS A 47 -8.99 -7.91 -2.51
CA LYS A 47 -10.39 -8.00 -2.07
C LYS A 47 -10.69 -7.04 -0.91
N VAL A 48 -9.81 -6.99 0.10
CA VAL A 48 -9.97 -6.07 1.23
C VAL A 48 -9.90 -4.60 0.78
N ALA A 49 -9.02 -4.26 -0.16
CA ALA A 49 -8.91 -2.90 -0.70
C ALA A 49 -10.17 -2.47 -1.47
N VAL A 50 -10.72 -3.35 -2.31
CA VAL A 50 -11.98 -3.08 -3.03
C VAL A 50 -13.14 -2.93 -2.04
N LEU A 51 -13.22 -3.80 -1.04
CA LEU A 51 -14.24 -3.74 0.01
C LEU A 51 -14.19 -2.42 0.79
N PHE A 52 -12.98 -1.95 1.13
CA PHE A 52 -12.78 -0.65 1.79
C PHE A 52 -13.28 0.51 0.93
N VAL A 53 -12.98 0.51 -0.37
CA VAL A 53 -13.44 1.57 -1.29
C VAL A 53 -14.97 1.59 -1.40
N ILE A 54 -15.61 0.42 -1.46
CA ILE A 54 -17.07 0.32 -1.51
C ILE A 54 -17.69 0.86 -0.21
N PHE A 55 -17.21 0.41 0.96
CA PHE A 55 -17.73 0.88 2.25
C PHE A 55 -17.50 2.38 2.47
N ASP A 56 -16.37 2.94 2.00
CA ASP A 56 -16.10 4.38 2.09
C ASP A 56 -17.14 5.21 1.30
N VAL A 57 -17.45 4.77 0.08
CA VAL A 57 -18.52 5.38 -0.74
C VAL A 57 -19.88 5.22 -0.07
N GLU A 58 -20.19 4.07 0.51
CA GLU A 58 -21.46 3.82 1.19
C GLU A 58 -21.65 4.69 2.45
N ILE A 59 -20.58 4.94 3.22
CA ILE A 59 -20.61 5.84 4.38
C ILE A 59 -20.84 7.29 3.93
N MET A 60 -20.25 7.71 2.79
CA MET A 60 -20.52 9.02 2.20
C MET A 60 -22.02 9.21 1.92
N PHE A 61 -22.74 8.16 1.51
CA PHE A 61 -24.20 8.21 1.33
C PHE A 61 -24.98 8.12 2.66
N LEU A 62 -24.47 7.40 3.65
CA LEU A 62 -25.11 7.21 4.95
C LEU A 62 -25.26 8.54 5.73
N ILE A 63 -24.24 9.40 5.71
CA ILE A 63 -24.23 10.68 6.46
C ILE A 63 -25.40 11.59 6.07
N PRO A 64 -25.61 11.98 4.80
CA PRO A 64 -26.76 12.82 4.43
C PRO A 64 -28.10 12.10 4.65
N LEU A 65 -28.14 10.77 4.49
CA LEU A 65 -29.35 9.99 4.72
C LEU A 65 -29.81 10.04 6.19
N THR A 66 -28.88 9.94 7.13
CA THR A 66 -29.18 10.01 8.57
C THR A 66 -29.63 11.39 9.03
N ILE A 67 -29.18 12.46 8.36
CA ILE A 67 -29.48 13.85 8.73
C ILE A 67 -30.81 14.33 8.12
N VAL A 68 -31.09 13.95 6.86
CA VAL A 68 -32.21 14.53 6.09
C VAL A 68 -33.42 13.59 5.99
N MET A 69 -33.21 12.28 6.00
CA MET A 69 -34.29 11.31 5.74
C MET A 69 -34.88 10.71 7.02
N HIS A 70 -36.03 10.06 6.86
CA HIS A 70 -36.73 9.38 7.95
C HIS A 70 -35.93 8.20 8.50
N HIS A 71 -35.95 8.01 9.83
CA HIS A 71 -35.18 6.99 10.53
C HIS A 71 -35.37 5.56 9.99
N LEU A 72 -36.57 5.23 9.48
CA LEU A 72 -36.83 3.93 8.88
C LEU A 72 -35.94 3.65 7.66
N LEU A 73 -35.70 4.66 6.83
CA LEU A 73 -34.94 4.53 5.59
C LEU A 73 -33.45 4.41 5.89
N SER A 74 -32.94 5.14 6.89
CA SER A 74 -31.58 4.94 7.39
C SER A 74 -31.38 3.55 8.01
N LEU A 75 -32.38 3.01 8.71
CA LEU A 75 -32.30 1.66 9.29
C LEU A 75 -32.26 0.58 8.21
N ILE A 76 -33.09 0.70 7.18
CA ILE A 76 -33.08 -0.22 6.03
C ILE A 76 -31.72 -0.16 5.32
N PHE A 77 -31.17 1.04 5.14
CA PHE A 77 -29.86 1.21 4.53
C PHE A 77 -28.74 0.57 5.37
N ILE A 78 -28.74 0.75 6.69
CA ILE A 78 -27.78 0.09 7.61
C ILE A 78 -27.91 -1.44 7.55
N MET A 79 -29.13 -1.97 7.49
CA MET A 79 -29.35 -3.42 7.34
C MET A 79 -28.79 -3.96 6.02
N PHE A 80 -28.86 -3.18 4.94
CA PHE A 80 -28.26 -3.54 3.65
C PHE A 80 -26.72 -3.60 3.74
N LEU A 81 -26.09 -2.60 4.36
CA LEU A 81 -24.63 -2.59 4.59
C LEU A 81 -24.16 -3.79 5.42
N LEU A 82 -24.86 -4.07 6.53
CA LEU A 82 -24.56 -5.22 7.38
C LEU A 82 -24.76 -6.54 6.64
N GLY A 83 -25.82 -6.65 5.83
CA GLY A 83 -26.08 -7.84 5.01
C GLY A 83 -24.97 -8.11 3.99
N GLY A 84 -24.49 -7.05 3.30
CA GLY A 84 -23.37 -7.15 2.36
C GLY A 84 -22.07 -7.59 3.05
N LEU A 85 -21.75 -7.00 4.21
CA LEU A 85 -20.58 -7.38 5.00
C LEU A 85 -20.64 -8.85 5.45
N LEU A 86 -21.80 -9.30 5.94
CA LEU A 86 -22.00 -10.67 6.40
C LEU A 86 -21.88 -11.69 5.25
N LEU A 87 -22.35 -11.35 4.05
CA LEU A 87 -22.20 -12.21 2.87
C LEU A 87 -20.73 -12.40 2.48
N GLU A 88 -19.96 -11.32 2.49
CA GLU A 88 -18.53 -11.37 2.18
C GLU A 88 -17.74 -12.11 3.26
N TRP A 89 -18.14 -11.94 4.53
CA TRP A 89 -17.58 -12.68 5.66
C TRP A 89 -17.83 -14.18 5.52
N TYR A 90 -19.09 -14.58 5.26
CA TYR A 90 -19.44 -15.99 5.09
C TYR A 90 -18.70 -16.64 3.91
N SER A 91 -18.35 -15.86 2.88
CA SER A 91 -17.55 -16.31 1.74
C SER A 91 -16.07 -16.54 2.07
N GLY A 92 -15.63 -16.27 3.31
CA GLY A 92 -14.24 -16.46 3.75
C GLY A 92 -13.26 -15.47 3.10
N SER A 93 -13.76 -14.38 2.49
CA SER A 93 -12.92 -13.43 1.76
C SER A 93 -12.07 -12.52 2.63
N VAL A 94 -12.37 -12.46 3.94
CA VAL A 94 -11.77 -11.56 4.93
C VAL A 94 -11.03 -12.36 6.02
N GLU A 95 -10.89 -13.67 5.88
CA GLU A 95 -10.26 -14.51 6.90
C GLU A 95 -8.73 -14.50 6.73
N TRP A 96 -8.00 -14.12 7.78
CA TRP A 96 -6.53 -14.00 7.79
C TRP A 96 -5.87 -15.18 8.53
N VAL A 97 -6.29 -16.40 8.23
CA VAL A 97 -5.71 -17.64 8.76
C VAL A 97 -5.53 -18.66 7.65
#